data_AF-A0A4U5LZ97-F1
#
_entry.id   AF-A0A4U5LZ97-F1
#
_cell.length_a   1.000
_cell.length_b   1.000
_cell.length_c   1.000
_cell.angle_alpha   90.00
_cell.angle_beta   90.00
_cell.angle_gamma   90.00
#
_symmetry.space_group_name_H-M   'P 1'
#
loop_
_entity.id
_entity.type
_entity.pdbx_description
1 polymer ?
#
loop_
_entity_poly.entity_id
_entity_poly.type
_entity_poly.pdbx_seq_one_letter_code
_entity_poly.pdbx_strand_id
1 'polypeptide(L)'
;MSISGITWSTSKVERNPVSRWFVSKKTFNLPMFPVYTTGPAYIMASAACRSILKAVPLHLFLFIEDAFYAGIVAERVKRFNKERVLFVDTRLKSKKTLFGKLSRFATFRQVSRTMVSVILIWEKPK
;
A
#
# COMPACT_ATOMS: atom_id res chain seq x y z
N MET A 1 -12.80 11.26 3.93
CA MET A 1 -11.53 10.52 4.17
C MET A 1 -10.97 10.09 2.82
N SER A 2 -9.66 10.22 2.58
CA SER A 2 -9.09 9.94 1.26
C SER A 2 -7.69 9.32 1.27
N ILE A 3 -7.35 8.67 0.16
CA ILE A 3 -6.02 8.14 -0.20
C ILE A 3 -5.62 8.75 -1.55
N SER A 4 -4.34 9.11 -1.71
CA SER A 4 -3.78 9.66 -2.94
C SER A 4 -2.49 8.92 -3.30
N GLY A 5 -2.41 8.46 -4.56
CA GLY A 5 -1.27 7.70 -5.09
C GLY A 5 -1.60 7.14 -6.47
N ILE A 6 -0.81 6.18 -6.94
CA ILE A 6 -1.08 5.47 -8.20
C ILE A 6 -2.20 4.46 -7.94
N THR A 7 -3.29 4.54 -8.68
CA THR A 7 -4.43 3.62 -8.49
C THR A 7 -4.49 2.56 -9.58
N TRP A 8 -4.71 1.30 -9.19
CA TRP A 8 -4.96 0.20 -10.11
C TRP A 8 -6.42 -0.23 -9.99
N SER A 9 -7.12 -0.29 -11.12
CA SER A 9 -8.57 -0.59 -11.17
C SER A 9 -8.92 -1.96 -11.75
N THR A 10 -7.99 -2.63 -12.43
CA THR A 10 -8.25 -3.86 -13.21
C THR A 10 -7.26 -4.99 -12.92
N SER A 11 -6.76 -5.07 -11.68
CA SER A 11 -5.78 -6.09 -11.29
C SER A 11 -6.45 -7.47 -11.16
N LYS A 12 -6.09 -8.39 -12.06
CA LYS A 12 -6.51 -9.79 -11.99
C LYS A 12 -5.86 -10.49 -10.80
N VAL A 13 -6.63 -11.34 -10.13
CA VAL A 13 -6.13 -12.17 -9.05
C VAL A 13 -5.36 -13.34 -9.66
N GLU A 14 -4.10 -13.50 -9.26
CA GLU A 14 -3.25 -14.58 -9.74
C GLU A 14 -3.67 -15.91 -9.11
N ARG A 15 -3.94 -16.92 -9.95
CA ARG A 15 -4.47 -18.23 -9.57
C ARG A 15 -3.50 -19.37 -9.87
N ASN A 16 -2.33 -19.08 -10.44
CA ASN A 16 -1.26 -20.05 -10.60
C ASN A 16 -0.52 -20.25 -9.26
N PRO A 17 -0.53 -21.44 -8.65
CA PRO A 17 0.13 -21.71 -7.36
C PRO A 17 1.65 -21.53 -7.36
N VAL A 18 2.28 -21.52 -8.54
CA VAL A 18 3.74 -21.30 -8.67
C VAL A 18 4.10 -19.82 -8.59
N SER A 19 3.12 -18.93 -8.80
CA SER A 19 3.38 -17.48 -8.76
C SER A 19 3.56 -16.98 -7.33
N ARG A 20 4.52 -16.08 -7.14
CA ARG A 20 4.72 -15.33 -5.88
C ARG A 20 3.49 -14.51 -5.46
N TRP A 21 2.56 -14.27 -6.39
CA TRP A 21 1.35 -13.49 -6.17
C TRP A 21 0.10 -14.38 -6.09
N PHE A 22 0.26 -15.70 -6.00
CA PHE A 22 -0.85 -16.66 -5.94
C PHE A 22 -1.80 -16.35 -4.78
N VAL A 23 -3.09 -16.26 -5.08
CA VAL A 23 -4.15 -16.15 -4.07
C VAL A 23 -5.16 -17.27 -4.30
N SER A 24 -5.42 -18.04 -3.24
CA SER A 24 -6.42 -19.10 -3.28
C SER A 24 -7.85 -18.54 -3.32
N LYS A 25 -8.80 -19.29 -3.89
CA LYS A 25 -10.23 -18.93 -3.84
C LYS A 25 -10.80 -18.91 -2.42
N LYS A 26 -10.17 -19.63 -1.48
CA LYS A 26 -10.53 -19.62 -0.05
C LYS A 26 -10.17 -18.28 0.60
N THR A 27 -9.06 -17.67 0.20
CA THR A 27 -8.59 -16.38 0.71
C THR A 27 -9.35 -15.20 0.09
N PHE A 28 -9.56 -15.24 -1.22
CA PHE A 28 -10.29 -14.22 -1.95
C PHE A 28 -10.97 -14.85 -3.17
N ASN A 29 -12.29 -14.85 -3.21
CA ASN A 29 -13.07 -15.62 -4.19
C ASN A 29 -13.26 -14.89 -5.54
N LEU A 30 -13.18 -13.56 -5.57
CA LEU A 30 -13.41 -12.77 -6.77
C LEU A 30 -12.25 -12.87 -7.77
N PRO A 31 -12.52 -12.76 -9.08
CA PRO A 31 -11.49 -12.85 -10.11
C PRO A 31 -10.60 -11.60 -10.22
N MET A 32 -11.07 -10.47 -9.72
CA MET A 32 -10.40 -9.16 -9.79
C MET A 32 -10.33 -8.55 -8.39
N PHE A 33 -9.21 -7.90 -8.06
CA PHE A 33 -9.14 -7.07 -6.86
C PHE A 33 -9.99 -5.81 -7.02
N PRO A 34 -10.55 -5.25 -5.92
CA PRO A 34 -11.15 -3.92 -5.96
C PRO A 34 -10.09 -2.88 -6.31
N VAL A 35 -10.52 -1.66 -6.66
CA VAL A 35 -9.59 -0.55 -6.92
C VAL A 35 -8.71 -0.32 -5.68
N TYR A 36 -7.39 -0.36 -5.85
CA TYR A 36 -6.43 -0.11 -4.77
C TYR A 36 -5.38 0.91 -5.18
N THR A 37 -4.74 1.53 -4.19
CA THR A 37 -3.59 2.39 -4.39
C THR A 37 -2.32 1.55 -4.20
N THR A 38 -1.36 1.69 -5.12
CA THR A 38 -0.11 0.92 -5.13
C THR A 38 1.11 1.83 -5.28
N GLY A 39 2.28 1.26 -5.02
CA GLY A 39 3.57 1.90 -5.21
C GLY A 39 4.39 1.89 -3.92
N PRO A 40 5.61 2.45 -3.96
CA PRO A 40 6.51 2.47 -2.79
C PRO A 40 5.95 3.29 -1.61
N ALA A 41 5.00 4.19 -1.88
CA ALA A 41 4.28 4.94 -0.87
C ALA A 41 3.03 5.61 -1.45
N TYR A 42 2.09 5.93 -0.57
CA TYR A 42 0.91 6.73 -0.86
C TYR A 42 0.57 7.61 0.34
N ILE A 43 -0.15 8.69 0.09
CA ILE A 43 -0.57 9.64 1.12
C ILE A 43 -2.00 9.36 1.50
N MET A 44 -2.30 9.37 2.80
CA MET A 44 -3.66 9.24 3.29
C MET A 44 -3.96 10.20 4.42
N ALA A 45 -5.23 10.59 4.51
CA ALA A 45 -5.71 11.34 5.66
C ALA A 45 -5.58 10.48 6.93
N SER A 46 -5.21 11.08 8.06
CA SER A 46 -5.06 10.35 9.34
C SER A 46 -6.35 9.61 9.73
N ALA A 47 -7.51 10.20 9.44
CA ALA A 47 -8.81 9.60 9.65
C ALA A 47 -9.07 8.37 8.76
N ALA A 48 -8.57 8.37 7.51
CA ALA A 48 -8.62 7.20 6.65
C ALA A 48 -7.76 6.05 7.22
N CYS A 49 -6.53 6.36 7.64
CA CYS A 49 -5.63 5.38 8.28
C CYS A 49 -6.29 4.73 9.50
N ARG A 50 -6.85 5.53 10.42
CA ARG A 50 -7.58 5.02 11.59
C ARG A 50 -8.78 4.17 11.21
N SER A 51 -9.55 4.56 10.19
CA SER A 51 -10.70 3.79 9.73
C SER A 51 -10.28 2.43 9.16
N ILE A 52 -9.18 2.39 8.39
CA ILE A 52 -8.63 1.16 7.84
C ILE A 52 -8.20 0.24 8.97
N LEU A 53 -7.39 0.75 9.91
CA LEU A 53 -6.89 -0.04 11.05
C LEU A 53 -8.01 -0.64 11.91
N LYS A 54 -9.10 0.09 12.11
CA LYS A 54 -10.29 -0.42 12.83
C LYS A 54 -11.03 -1.51 12.06
N ALA A 55 -10.98 -1.49 10.73
CA ALA A 55 -11.68 -2.44 9.87
C ALA A 55 -10.87 -3.71 9.56
N VAL A 56 -9.54 -3.70 9.76
CA VAL A 56 -8.66 -4.86 9.51
C VAL A 56 -9.16 -6.16 10.16
N PRO A 57 -9.58 -6.18 11.46
CA PRO A 57 -9.99 -7.42 12.11
C PRO A 57 -11.26 -8.07 11.52
N LEU A 58 -12.02 -7.32 10.72
CA LEU A 58 -13.26 -7.80 10.08
C LEU A 58 -13.00 -8.53 8.75
N HIS A 59 -11.76 -8.60 8.29
CA HIS A 59 -11.40 -9.13 6.99
C HIS A 59 -10.42 -10.30 7.11
N LEU A 60 -10.56 -11.27 6.21
CA LEU A 60 -9.57 -12.34 6.05
C LEU A 60 -8.27 -11.76 5.50
N PHE A 61 -7.16 -12.02 6.18
CA PHE A 61 -5.86 -11.48 5.80
C PHE A 61 -5.44 -11.90 4.39
N LEU A 62 -4.97 -10.93 3.60
CA LEU A 62 -4.37 -11.12 2.28
C LEU A 62 -2.95 -10.55 2.30
N PHE A 63 -1.97 -11.37 1.93
CA PHE A 63 -0.54 -11.00 2.00
C PHE A 63 -0.12 -9.90 1.01
N ILE A 64 -0.93 -9.61 0.00
CA ILE A 64 -0.69 -8.51 -0.94
C ILE A 64 -1.14 -7.22 -0.26
N GLU A 65 -0.21 -6.57 0.45
CA GLU A 65 -0.49 -5.45 1.37
C GLU A 65 -1.25 -4.29 0.71
N ASP A 66 -0.82 -3.83 -0.48
CA ASP A 66 -1.50 -2.76 -1.22
C ASP A 66 -2.96 -3.12 -1.54
N ALA A 67 -3.18 -4.33 -2.06
CA ALA A 67 -4.50 -4.82 -2.39
C ALA A 67 -5.37 -5.03 -1.14
N PHE A 68 -4.77 -5.44 -0.02
CA PHE A 68 -5.46 -5.64 1.24
C PHE A 68 -5.83 -4.31 1.91
N TYR A 69 -4.84 -3.50 2.31
CA TYR A 69 -5.06 -2.27 3.09
C TYR A 69 -5.63 -1.13 2.24
N ALA A 70 -5.10 -0.90 1.04
CA ALA A 70 -5.52 0.21 0.19
C ALA A 70 -6.61 -0.17 -0.83
N GLY A 71 -6.96 -1.45 -0.91
CA GLY A 71 -8.05 -1.99 -1.73
C GLY A 71 -9.23 -2.45 -0.89
N ILE A 72 -9.16 -3.70 -0.42
CA ILE A 72 -10.23 -4.44 0.26
C ILE A 72 -10.69 -3.71 1.52
N VAL A 73 -9.78 -3.44 2.45
CA VAL A 73 -10.14 -2.82 3.75
C VAL A 73 -10.51 -1.34 3.57
N ALA A 74 -9.90 -0.65 2.60
CA ALA A 74 -10.17 0.75 2.29
C ALA A 74 -11.27 0.97 1.26
N GLU A 75 -12.11 -0.02 0.93
CA GLU A 75 -13.09 0.04 -0.17
C GLU A 75 -13.90 1.35 -0.16
N ARG A 76 -14.40 1.75 1.02
CA ARG A 76 -15.22 2.96 1.23
C ARG A 76 -14.45 4.28 1.29
N VAL A 77 -13.11 4.25 1.19
CA VAL A 77 -12.27 5.45 1.25
C VAL A 77 -12.15 6.06 -0.15
N LYS A 78 -12.35 7.37 -0.27
CA LYS A 78 -12.21 8.08 -1.56
C LYS A 78 -10.76 8.02 -2.04
N ARG A 79 -10.55 7.65 -3.29
CA ARG A 79 -9.21 7.56 -3.90
C ARG A 79 -9.03 8.65 -4.94
N PHE A 80 -7.86 9.25 -4.95
CA PHE A 80 -7.44 10.21 -5.97
C PHE A 80 -6.24 9.65 -6.70
N ASN A 81 -6.42 9.32 -7.98
CA ASN A 81 -5.31 8.91 -8.84
C ASN A 81 -4.39 10.11 -9.08
N LYS A 82 -3.14 10.01 -8.64
CA LYS A 82 -2.11 11.03 -8.87
C LYS A 82 -0.86 10.36 -9.41
N GLU A 83 -0.89 10.09 -10.72
CA GLU A 83 0.18 9.39 -11.44
C GLU A 83 1.54 10.11 -11.44
N ARG A 84 1.60 11.41 -11.10
CA ARG A 84 2.82 12.23 -11.27
C ARG A 84 3.21 13.16 -10.12
N VAL A 85 2.53 13.16 -8.97
CA VAL A 85 2.65 14.31 -8.03
C VAL A 85 3.36 14.00 -6.71
N LEU A 86 3.46 12.73 -6.28
CA LEU A 86 3.90 12.45 -4.90
C LEU A 86 5.37 12.08 -4.75
N PHE A 87 6.03 11.62 -5.82
CA PHE A 87 7.45 11.26 -5.80
C PHE A 87 8.15 11.79 -7.06
N VAL A 88 8.35 13.11 -7.11
CA VAL A 88 9.50 13.65 -7.84
C VAL A 88 10.70 13.42 -6.91
N ASP A 89 11.62 12.54 -7.27
CA ASP A 89 12.94 12.46 -6.64
C ASP A 89 13.63 13.82 -6.82
N THR A 90 13.38 14.71 -5.88
CA THR A 90 14.05 15.99 -5.77
C THR A 90 15.17 15.79 -4.75
N ARG A 91 16.26 15.17 -5.21
CA ARG A 91 17.57 15.13 -4.54
C ARG A 91 17.64 14.24 -3.31
N LEU A 92 17.80 12.94 -3.54
CA LEU A 92 18.71 12.13 -2.72
C LEU A 92 19.89 11.61 -3.56
N LYS A 93 20.69 12.54 -4.09
CA LYS A 93 22.14 12.31 -4.22
C LYS A 93 22.79 12.33 -2.83
N SER A 94 22.30 11.49 -1.91
CA SER A 94 23.05 11.21 -0.68
C SER A 94 24.05 10.12 -1.01
N LYS A 95 25.33 10.41 -0.74
CA LYS A 95 26.48 9.58 -1.06
C LYS A 95 26.23 8.12 -0.67
N LYS A 96 26.58 7.21 -1.60
CA LYS A 96 26.69 5.75 -1.41
C LYS A 96 27.70 5.42 -0.30
N THR A 97 27.36 5.62 0.97
CA THR A 97 28.16 5.19 2.13
C THR A 97 27.37 5.51 3.39
N LEU A 98 26.55 4.57 3.87
CA LEU A 98 26.41 4.23 5.31
C LEU A 98 25.22 3.29 5.61
N PHE A 99 24.24 3.14 4.73
CA PHE A 99 23.06 2.29 5.00
C PHE A 99 23.27 0.81 4.67
N GLY A 100 24.41 0.26 5.06
CA GLY A 100 24.71 -1.16 4.88
C GLY A 100 24.01 -2.10 5.87
N LYS A 101 23.12 -1.62 6.76
CA LYS A 101 22.67 -2.44 7.90
C LYS A 101 21.36 -2.04 8.60
N LEU A 102 20.40 -1.38 7.95
CA LEU A 102 19.09 -1.11 8.58
C LEU A 102 17.93 -1.67 7.76
N SER A 103 17.66 -2.96 7.97
CA SER A 103 16.52 -3.68 7.43
C SER A 103 15.29 -3.58 8.36
N ARG A 104 14.10 -3.42 7.76
CA ARG A 104 12.74 -3.57 8.33
C ARG A 104 12.17 -2.39 9.14
N PHE A 105 11.66 -1.35 8.46
CA PHE A 105 10.78 -0.37 9.09
C PHE A 105 9.65 0.05 8.15
N ALA A 106 8.40 -0.13 8.58
CA ALA A 106 7.29 0.67 8.09
C ALA A 106 7.45 2.06 8.74
N THR A 107 7.82 3.06 7.94
CA THR A 107 7.98 4.43 8.46
C THR A 107 6.65 5.18 8.32
N PHE A 108 5.96 5.36 9.44
CA PHE A 108 4.87 6.31 9.55
C PHE A 108 5.48 7.69 9.78
N ARG A 109 5.50 8.54 8.74
CA ARG A 109 5.91 9.93 8.89
C ARG A 109 4.67 10.81 8.90
N GLN A 110 4.37 11.41 10.04
CA GLN A 110 3.36 12.46 10.11
C GLN A 110 3.92 13.69 9.38
N VAL A 111 3.27 14.10 8.29
CA VAL A 111 3.70 15.25 7.48
C VAL A 111 3.01 16.53 7.97
N SER A 112 1.81 16.42 8.55
CA SER A 112 1.09 17.52 9.20
C SER A 112 0.09 17.01 10.25
N ARG A 113 -0.62 17.90 10.96
CA ARG A 113 -1.72 17.53 11.90
C ARG A 113 -2.85 16.73 11.23
N THR A 114 -3.03 16.82 9.92
CA THR A 114 -4.14 16.19 9.18
C THR A 114 -3.68 15.07 8.24
N MET A 115 -2.40 15.01 7.93
CA MET A 115 -1.85 14.15 6.88
C MET A 115 -0.74 13.24 7.40
N VAL A 116 -0.88 11.95 7.15
CA VAL A 116 0.13 10.93 7.44
C VAL A 116 0.64 10.40 6.10
N SER A 117 1.93 10.51 5.84
CA SER A 117 2.55 9.71 4.79
C SER A 117 2.88 8.36 5.38
N VAL A 118 2.27 7.31 4.84
CA VAL A 118 2.67 5.94 5.14
C VAL A 118 3.63 5.54 4.04
N ILE A 119 4.91 5.41 4.39
CA ILE A 119 5.92 4.89 3.48
C ILE A 119 6.18 3.44 3.92
N LEU A 120 5.65 2.50 3.14
CA LEU A 120 5.90 1.07 3.32
C LEU A 120 7.14 0.70 2.51
N ILE A 121 8.31 0.73 3.14
CA ILE A 121 9.55 0.23 2.53
C ILE A 121 9.64 -1.26 2.86
N TRP A 122 9.40 -2.11 1.86
CA TRP A 122 9.59 -3.55 1.97
C TRP A 122 10.78 -4.00 1.11
N GLU A 123 11.84 -4.52 1.76
CA GLU A 123 12.90 -5.27 1.08
C GLU A 123 12.84 -6.73 1.57
N LYS A 124 12.67 -7.70 0.65
CA LYS A 124 12.63 -9.13 1.02
C LYS A 124 14.04 -9.61 1.39
N PRO A 125 14.16 -10.49 2.40
CA PRO A 125 15.40 -11.26 2.58
C PRO A 125 15.60 -12.18 1.38
N LYS A 126 16.89 -12.36 1.01
CA LYS A 126 17.35 -13.21 -0.09
C LYS A 126 16.90 -14.65 0.06
#